data_AF-A0A397BRK7-F1
#
_entry.id   AF-A0A397BRK7-F1
#
_cell.length_a   1.000
_cell.length_b   1.000
_cell.length_c   1.000
_cell.angle_alpha   90.00
_cell.angle_beta   90.00
_cell.angle_gamma   90.00
#
_symmetry.space_group_name_H-M   'P 1'
#
loop_
_entity.id
_entity.type
_entity.pdbx_description
1 polymer ?
#
loop_
_entity_poly.entity_id
_entity_poly.type
_entity_poly.pdbx_seq_one_letter_code
_entity_poly.pdbx_strand_id
1 'polypeptide(L)'
;MMWDRFHDLEKYLEKLFFCSQDIHNIHFSTAQVELRLHGVPELQRLAVCSFPSIQQAVDTCTAIMQMGIPVARMEFMDEHTMAATNKYSKLHNAELPSLVIELNGTADDIENQTSMVEALTEEYDVQKVEWATSTEDRAELMKARHAAWYATLVLADIQGIMDNFNLVDAAAFVASAGVFFLASALHCELHHIVLSFVQYMALLPTFVNILNTYSFCNLHDLSWGTKGLESSDGHGPKAGGGKGNFKDAVEKKKAEEARKAKEAKIKDEMEGAFQRFRSTLLIFWLLCNLGFAYTIIVLDVNEATGQQGLAYLKFLFYTVAVFNLVRLMGSILFLFSSFKLKIFRCCIRGTMEERIRAKAKRRSQHPPGHIV
;
A
#
# COMPACT_ATOMS: atom_id res chain seq x y z
N MET A 1 -28.57 -9.04 -18.38
CA MET A 1 -27.32 -8.54 -18.97
C MET A 1 -26.89 -7.15 -18.48
N MET A 2 -27.76 -6.12 -18.45
CA MET A 2 -27.41 -4.82 -17.82
C MET A 2 -27.53 -4.85 -16.29
N TRP A 3 -28.45 -5.66 -15.76
CA TRP A 3 -28.65 -5.88 -14.32
C TRP A 3 -27.58 -6.77 -13.69
N ASP A 4 -27.13 -7.84 -14.37
CA ASP A 4 -26.04 -8.70 -13.86
C ASP A 4 -24.72 -7.93 -13.70
N ARG A 5 -24.44 -7.00 -14.63
CA ARG A 5 -23.25 -6.12 -14.56
C ARG A 5 -23.30 -5.10 -13.44
N PHE A 6 -24.50 -4.74 -12.96
CA PHE A 6 -24.67 -3.83 -11.82
C PHE A 6 -24.32 -4.54 -10.50
N HIS A 7 -24.71 -5.81 -10.37
CA HIS A 7 -24.43 -6.63 -9.20
C HIS A 7 -22.96 -7.01 -9.06
N ASP A 8 -22.26 -7.21 -10.18
CA ASP A 8 -20.80 -7.42 -10.16
C ASP A 8 -20.07 -6.13 -9.74
N LEU A 9 -20.49 -4.96 -10.24
CA LEU A 9 -19.94 -3.65 -9.85
C LEU A 9 -20.11 -3.37 -8.36
N GLU A 10 -21.25 -3.74 -7.79
CA GLU A 10 -21.57 -3.62 -6.36
C GLU A 10 -20.58 -4.45 -5.50
N LYS A 11 -20.30 -5.71 -5.88
CA LYS A 11 -19.29 -6.55 -5.24
C LYS A 11 -17.86 -6.01 -5.33
N TYR A 12 -17.50 -5.37 -6.45
CA TYR A 12 -16.17 -4.77 -6.61
C TYR A 12 -16.03 -3.47 -5.80
N LEU A 13 -17.11 -2.68 -5.70
CA LEU A 13 -17.16 -1.48 -4.87
C LEU A 13 -17.09 -1.84 -3.38
N GLU A 14 -17.81 -2.85 -2.91
CA GLU A 14 -17.73 -3.33 -1.52
C GLU A 14 -16.30 -3.72 -1.10
N LYS A 15 -15.56 -4.42 -1.98
CA LYS A 15 -14.15 -4.78 -1.75
C LYS A 15 -13.21 -3.58 -1.73
N LEU A 16 -13.55 -2.51 -2.45
CA LEU A 16 -12.81 -1.25 -2.46
C LEU A 16 -13.05 -0.43 -1.18
N PHE A 17 -14.27 -0.48 -0.63
CA PHE A 17 -14.66 0.28 0.56
C PHE A 17 -14.16 -0.32 1.88
N PHE A 18 -13.85 -1.62 1.93
CA PHE A 18 -13.39 -2.30 3.16
C PHE A 18 -12.09 -1.72 3.75
N CYS A 19 -11.35 -0.89 3.01
CA CYS A 19 -10.11 -0.26 3.44
C CYS A 19 -10.09 1.27 3.29
N SER A 20 -11.15 1.90 2.78
CA SER A 20 -11.18 3.36 2.60
C SER A 20 -11.80 4.03 3.83
N GLN A 21 -10.96 4.41 4.79
CA GLN A 21 -11.38 5.33 5.83
C GLN A 21 -11.49 6.73 5.22
N ASP A 22 -12.74 7.20 5.15
CA ASP A 22 -13.20 8.58 4.93
C ASP A 22 -12.70 9.35 3.70
N ILE A 23 -13.56 9.47 2.69
CA ILE A 23 -13.56 10.63 1.79
C ILE A 23 -15.00 11.16 1.63
N HIS A 24 -15.19 12.38 2.11
CA HIS A 24 -16.43 13.16 2.02
C HIS A 24 -16.91 13.36 0.58
N ASN A 25 -18.04 12.73 0.25
CA ASN A 25 -19.16 13.35 -0.46
C ASN A 25 -20.41 12.53 -0.16
N ILE A 26 -21.35 13.16 0.55
CA ILE A 26 -22.52 12.52 1.10
C ILE A 26 -23.47 12.12 -0.03
N HIS A 27 -23.54 10.83 -0.30
CA HIS A 27 -24.78 10.12 -0.60
C HIS A 27 -24.81 8.87 0.28
N PHE A 28 -25.44 9.00 1.46
CA PHE A 28 -25.68 7.90 2.38
C PHE A 28 -26.61 6.88 1.72
N SER A 29 -26.04 5.72 1.36
CA SER A 29 -26.75 4.44 1.32
C SER A 29 -25.97 3.35 2.06
N THR A 30 -24.97 3.72 2.87
CA THR A 30 -23.98 2.81 3.49
C THR A 30 -23.98 2.93 5.02
N ALA A 31 -25.16 2.88 5.66
CA ALA A 31 -25.28 2.80 7.12
C ALA A 31 -25.45 1.36 7.63
N GLN A 32 -25.42 0.37 6.73
CA GLN A 32 -25.62 -1.04 7.04
C GLN A 32 -24.43 -1.82 6.53
N VAL A 33 -23.79 -2.58 7.42
CA VAL A 33 -22.71 -3.52 7.09
C VAL A 33 -23.30 -4.92 7.23
N GLU A 34 -23.30 -5.70 6.15
CA GLU A 34 -23.69 -7.10 6.20
C GLU A 34 -22.46 -7.96 6.49
N LEU A 35 -22.40 -8.48 7.72
CA LEU A 35 -21.32 -9.37 8.17
C LEU A 35 -21.82 -10.81 8.20
N ARG A 36 -20.98 -11.74 7.77
CA ARG A 36 -21.19 -13.17 8.05
C ARG A 36 -20.74 -13.43 9.48
N LEU A 37 -21.70 -13.73 10.35
CA LEU A 37 -21.44 -14.11 11.73
C LEU A 37 -21.21 -15.62 11.82
N HIS A 38 -20.26 -16.01 12.67
CA HIS A 38 -20.07 -17.38 13.09
C HIS A 38 -20.62 -17.55 14.50
N GLY A 39 -21.12 -18.74 14.82
CA GLY A 39 -21.56 -19.07 16.17
C GLY A 39 -20.40 -18.95 17.17
N VAL A 40 -20.71 -18.56 18.39
CA VAL A 40 -19.72 -18.59 19.48
C VAL A 40 -19.35 -20.05 19.72
N PRO A 41 -18.05 -20.41 19.69
CA PRO A 41 -17.62 -21.78 19.91
C PRO A 41 -18.01 -22.28 21.32
N GLU A 42 -18.32 -23.56 21.42
CA GLU A 42 -18.77 -24.20 22.67
C GLU A 42 -17.67 -24.18 23.75
N LEU A 43 -16.44 -24.51 23.35
CA LEU A 43 -15.29 -24.47 24.22
C LEU A 43 -14.12 -23.76 23.52
N GLN A 44 -13.31 -23.08 24.32
CA GLN A 44 -12.10 -22.38 23.89
C GLN A 44 -10.98 -22.67 24.89
N ARG A 45 -9.80 -23.04 24.42
CA ARG A 45 -8.60 -23.19 25.26
C ARG A 45 -7.48 -22.31 24.72
N LEU A 46 -6.71 -21.73 25.64
CA LEU A 46 -5.56 -20.89 25.32
C LEU A 46 -4.32 -21.52 25.94
N ALA A 47 -3.26 -21.68 25.15
CA ALA A 47 -1.95 -22.11 25.59
C ALA A 47 -0.94 -20.98 25.40
N VAL A 48 -0.05 -20.82 26.38
CA VAL A 48 1.20 -20.04 26.22
C VAL A 48 2.36 -21.03 26.25
N CYS A 49 3.04 -21.19 25.11
CA CYS A 49 4.15 -22.10 24.93
C CYS A 49 5.44 -21.29 24.81
N SER A 50 6.34 -21.39 25.78
CA SER A 50 7.62 -20.67 25.82
C SER A 50 8.78 -21.57 25.35
N PHE A 51 9.56 -21.08 24.40
CA PHE A 51 10.67 -21.78 23.75
C PHE A 51 12.00 -21.10 24.06
N PRO A 52 13.14 -21.82 24.00
CA PRO A 52 14.44 -21.22 24.23
C PRO A 52 14.96 -20.43 23.02
N SER A 53 14.38 -20.60 21.83
CA SER A 53 14.72 -19.84 20.63
C SER A 53 13.50 -19.48 19.77
N ILE A 54 13.59 -18.33 19.08
CA ILE A 54 12.61 -17.91 18.07
C ILE A 54 12.48 -18.97 16.96
N GLN A 55 13.59 -19.61 16.58
CA GLN A 55 13.58 -20.61 15.50
C GLN A 55 12.68 -21.80 15.84
N GLN A 56 12.76 -22.30 17.07
CA GLN A 56 11.92 -23.42 17.52
C GLN A 56 10.45 -23.05 17.60
N ALA A 57 10.13 -21.81 18.00
CA ALA A 57 8.77 -21.31 17.94
C ALA A 57 8.25 -21.30 16.49
N VAL A 58 9.04 -20.83 15.52
CA VAL A 58 8.65 -20.82 14.11
C VAL A 58 8.51 -22.23 13.54
N ASP A 59 9.41 -23.15 13.89
CA ASP A 59 9.37 -24.54 13.46
C ASP A 59 8.13 -25.26 14.02
N THR A 60 7.81 -25.03 15.30
CA THR A 60 6.58 -25.53 15.94
C THR A 60 5.32 -25.00 15.26
N CYS A 61 5.26 -23.69 15.00
CA CYS A 61 4.16 -23.06 14.26
C CYS A 61 4.00 -23.69 12.86
N THR A 62 5.11 -23.90 12.17
CA THR A 62 5.13 -24.54 10.84
C THR A 62 4.62 -25.98 10.90
N ALA A 63 5.05 -26.76 11.90
CA ALA A 63 4.61 -28.13 12.11
C ALA A 63 3.10 -28.22 12.41
N ILE A 64 2.57 -27.36 13.30
CA ILE A 64 1.14 -27.27 13.61
C ILE A 64 0.33 -27.02 12.33
N MET A 65 0.79 -26.09 11.50
CA MET A 65 0.12 -25.74 10.23
C MET A 65 0.20 -26.88 9.21
N GLN A 66 1.35 -27.56 9.10
CA GLN A 66 1.53 -28.69 8.18
C GLN A 66 0.70 -29.92 8.55
N MET A 67 0.50 -30.18 9.84
CA MET A 67 -0.38 -31.25 10.31
C MET A 67 -1.88 -30.90 10.21
N GLY A 68 -2.20 -29.67 9.82
CA GLY A 68 -3.58 -29.23 9.61
C GLY A 68 -4.39 -29.15 10.89
N ILE A 69 -3.75 -28.91 12.03
CA ILE A 69 -4.45 -28.71 13.30
C ILE A 69 -5.22 -27.40 13.22
N PRO A 70 -6.56 -27.39 13.40
CA PRO A 70 -7.38 -26.19 13.25
C PRO A 70 -7.22 -25.27 14.46
N VAL A 71 -6.24 -24.39 14.41
CA VAL A 71 -6.03 -23.33 15.39
C VAL A 71 -6.91 -22.12 15.09
N ALA A 72 -7.54 -21.55 16.11
CA ALA A 72 -8.36 -20.36 15.95
C ALA A 72 -7.52 -19.09 15.87
N ARG A 73 -6.49 -19.00 16.70
CA ARG A 73 -5.47 -17.94 16.65
C ARG A 73 -4.12 -18.52 17.04
N MET A 74 -3.08 -18.01 16.41
CA MET A 74 -1.71 -18.27 16.81
C MET A 74 -0.93 -16.97 16.71
N GLU A 75 -0.38 -16.52 17.84
CA GLU A 75 0.34 -15.25 17.93
C GLU A 75 1.71 -15.49 18.54
N PHE A 76 2.72 -14.81 17.99
CA PHE A 76 4.09 -14.88 18.47
C PHE A 76 4.42 -13.63 19.30
N MET A 77 5.11 -13.83 20.42
CA MET A 77 5.63 -12.78 21.28
C MET A 77 7.11 -13.08 21.56
N ASP A 78 7.99 -12.14 21.25
CA ASP A 78 9.41 -12.26 21.61
C ASP A 78 9.64 -12.01 23.11
N GLU A 79 10.84 -12.33 23.58
CA GLU A 79 11.26 -12.14 24.99
C GLU A 79 11.04 -10.70 25.49
N HIS A 80 11.31 -9.70 24.64
CA HIS A 80 11.12 -8.30 24.98
C HIS A 80 9.65 -7.90 25.09
N THR A 81 8.81 -8.35 24.16
CA THR A 81 7.36 -8.09 24.24
C THR A 81 6.75 -8.84 25.42
N MET A 82 7.25 -10.03 25.76
CA MET A 82 6.81 -10.73 26.97
C MET A 82 7.20 -9.99 28.24
N ALA A 83 8.46 -9.57 28.38
CA ALA A 83 8.90 -8.77 29.52
C ALA A 83 8.09 -7.47 29.64
N ALA A 84 7.80 -6.81 28.52
CA ALA A 84 6.95 -5.62 28.47
C ALA A 84 5.54 -5.89 28.98
N THR A 85 4.92 -6.94 28.47
CA THR A 85 3.54 -7.31 28.78
C THR A 85 3.42 -7.77 30.24
N ASN A 86 4.37 -8.54 30.74
CA ASN A 86 4.45 -8.94 32.15
C ASN A 86 4.50 -7.72 33.07
N LYS A 87 5.35 -6.73 32.76
CA LYS A 87 5.46 -5.50 33.56
C LYS A 87 4.21 -4.64 33.51
N TYR A 88 3.60 -4.48 32.33
CA TYR A 88 2.44 -3.62 32.13
C TYR A 88 1.16 -4.22 32.71
N SER A 89 0.92 -5.50 32.42
CA SER A 89 -0.29 -6.23 32.81
C SER A 89 -0.14 -6.97 34.14
N LYS A 90 1.03 -6.92 34.79
CA LYS A 90 1.35 -7.60 36.06
C LYS A 90 1.20 -9.12 35.97
N LEU A 91 1.60 -9.69 34.83
CA LEU A 91 1.66 -11.13 34.63
C LEU A 91 3.03 -11.69 35.04
N HIS A 92 3.08 -13.00 35.26
CA HIS A 92 4.26 -13.72 35.71
C HIS A 92 4.65 -14.86 34.73
N ASN A 93 4.42 -14.63 33.44
CA ASN A 93 4.76 -15.59 32.39
C ASN A 93 6.28 -15.63 32.19
N ALA A 94 6.81 -16.69 31.57
CA ALA A 94 8.24 -16.76 31.27
C ALA A 94 8.65 -15.68 30.25
N GLU A 95 9.75 -14.97 30.52
CA GLU A 95 10.34 -13.97 29.61
C GLU A 95 11.18 -14.65 28.52
N LEU A 96 10.53 -15.48 27.72
CA LEU A 96 11.11 -16.27 26.63
C LEU A 96 10.27 -16.09 25.36
N PRO A 97 10.84 -16.31 24.16
CA PRO A 97 10.08 -16.37 22.92
C PRO A 97 8.89 -17.33 23.06
N SER A 98 7.67 -16.82 22.93
CA SER A 98 6.47 -17.56 23.27
C SER A 98 5.43 -17.54 22.16
N LEU A 99 4.80 -18.68 21.92
CA LEU A 99 3.62 -18.81 21.07
C LEU A 99 2.37 -18.86 21.94
N VAL A 100 1.41 -18.01 21.61
CA VAL A 100 0.07 -18.02 22.20
C VAL A 100 -0.88 -18.68 21.21
N ILE A 101 -1.36 -19.88 21.56
CA ILE A 101 -2.21 -20.70 20.70
C ILE A 101 -3.62 -20.73 21.29
N GLU A 102 -4.61 -20.36 20.49
CA GLU A 102 -6.02 -20.45 20.84
C GLU A 102 -6.70 -21.55 20.01
N LEU A 103 -7.33 -22.49 20.69
CA LEU A 103 -8.08 -23.60 20.13
C LEU A 103 -9.58 -23.38 20.39
N ASN A 104 -10.41 -23.59 19.37
CA ASN A 104 -11.86 -23.46 19.46
C ASN A 104 -12.51 -24.71 18.86
N GLY A 105 -13.52 -25.27 19.51
CA GLY A 105 -14.20 -26.45 19.02
C GLY A 105 -15.20 -27.04 20.01
N THR A 106 -15.59 -28.28 19.75
CA THR A 106 -16.31 -29.11 20.73
C THR A 106 -15.32 -29.62 21.79
N ALA A 107 -15.83 -30.17 22.90
CA ALA A 107 -14.97 -30.71 23.96
C ALA A 107 -14.02 -31.81 23.45
N ASP A 108 -14.50 -32.70 22.59
CA ASP A 108 -13.70 -33.80 22.03
C ASP A 108 -12.64 -33.30 21.04
N ASP A 109 -12.99 -32.31 20.21
CA ASP A 109 -12.04 -31.72 19.26
C ASP A 109 -10.90 -31.03 19.99
N ILE A 110 -11.21 -30.25 21.04
CA ILE A 110 -10.20 -29.53 21.80
C ILE A 110 -9.28 -30.48 22.55
N GLU A 111 -9.78 -31.56 23.12
CA GLU A 111 -8.92 -32.53 23.81
C GLU A 111 -7.92 -33.16 22.83
N ASN A 112 -8.40 -33.61 21.66
CA ASN A 112 -7.54 -34.15 20.61
C ASN A 112 -6.52 -33.12 20.10
N GLN A 113 -6.95 -31.88 19.87
CA GLN A 113 -6.06 -30.79 19.42
C GLN A 113 -5.04 -30.42 20.49
N THR A 114 -5.44 -30.39 21.76
CA THR A 114 -4.55 -30.13 22.91
C THR A 114 -3.45 -31.18 22.93
N SER A 115 -3.79 -32.47 22.88
CA SER A 115 -2.80 -33.55 22.89
C SER A 115 -1.86 -33.50 21.69
N MET A 116 -2.35 -33.15 20.50
CA MET A 116 -1.49 -32.99 19.31
C MET A 116 -0.55 -31.79 19.43
N VAL A 117 -1.02 -30.67 19.98
CA VAL A 117 -0.20 -29.47 20.18
C VAL A 117 0.86 -29.74 21.26
N GLU A 118 0.51 -30.41 22.36
CA GLU A 118 1.47 -30.80 23.40
C GLU A 118 2.56 -31.72 22.87
N ALA A 119 2.18 -32.75 22.10
CA ALA A 119 3.16 -33.65 21.49
C ALA A 119 4.15 -32.93 20.58
N LEU A 120 3.68 -31.93 19.82
CA LEU A 120 4.54 -31.11 18.97
C LEU A 120 5.44 -30.18 19.77
N THR A 121 4.89 -29.47 20.76
CA THR A 121 5.70 -28.51 21.53
C THR A 121 6.80 -29.23 22.30
N GLU A 122 6.55 -30.45 22.79
CA GLU A 122 7.56 -31.32 23.39
C GLU A 122 8.66 -31.74 22.39
N GLU A 123 8.32 -32.01 21.12
CA GLU A 123 9.29 -32.37 20.08
C GLU A 123 10.31 -31.24 19.82
N TYR A 124 9.88 -29.98 19.95
CA TYR A 124 10.71 -28.79 19.70
C TYR A 124 11.29 -28.14 20.98
N ASP A 125 11.42 -28.90 22.06
CA ASP A 125 12.07 -28.49 23.33
C ASP A 125 11.41 -27.28 24.00
N VAL A 126 10.08 -27.32 24.12
CA VAL A 126 9.33 -26.31 24.88
C VAL A 126 9.77 -26.28 26.35
N GLN A 127 10.05 -25.10 26.87
CA GLN A 127 10.51 -24.91 28.26
C GLN A 127 9.35 -24.84 29.24
N LYS A 128 8.24 -24.24 28.81
CA LYS A 128 7.06 -24.03 29.64
C LYS A 128 5.80 -23.99 28.78
N VAL A 129 4.80 -24.77 29.15
CA VAL A 129 3.46 -24.71 28.56
C VAL A 129 2.48 -24.37 29.67
N GLU A 130 1.76 -23.26 29.52
CA GLU A 130 0.73 -22.82 30.45
C GLU A 130 -0.62 -22.80 29.75
N TRP A 131 -1.51 -23.69 30.18
CA TRP A 131 -2.89 -23.73 29.70
C TRP A 131 -3.79 -22.91 30.61
N ALA A 132 -4.58 -22.01 30.00
CA ALA A 132 -5.66 -21.33 30.69
C ALA A 132 -6.84 -22.30 30.85
N THR A 133 -7.11 -22.71 32.09
CA THR A 133 -8.21 -23.62 32.43
C THR A 133 -9.52 -22.87 32.69
N SER A 134 -9.44 -21.62 33.14
CA SER A 134 -10.60 -20.74 33.39
C SER A 134 -10.85 -19.77 32.24
N THR A 135 -12.12 -19.38 32.07
CA THR A 135 -12.52 -18.30 31.17
C THR A 135 -11.95 -16.94 31.61
N GLU A 136 -11.76 -16.74 32.91
CA GLU A 136 -11.18 -15.52 33.49
C GLU A 136 -9.69 -15.41 33.16
N ASP A 137 -8.91 -16.47 33.39
CA ASP A 137 -7.48 -16.53 33.07
C ASP A 137 -7.23 -16.29 31.58
N ARG A 138 -8.08 -16.88 30.72
CA ARG A 138 -8.04 -16.62 29.28
C ARG A 138 -8.31 -15.15 28.97
N ALA A 139 -9.35 -14.56 29.56
CA ALA A 139 -9.69 -13.16 29.31
C ALA A 139 -8.54 -12.23 29.75
N GLU A 140 -7.87 -12.54 30.85
CA GLU A 140 -6.71 -11.80 31.35
C GLU A 140 -5.51 -11.91 30.39
N LEU A 141 -5.14 -13.13 29.98
CA LEU A 141 -4.05 -13.35 29.02
C LEU A 141 -4.33 -12.65 27.68
N MET A 142 -5.57 -12.73 27.19
CA MET A 142 -5.99 -12.06 25.96
C MET A 142 -5.98 -10.54 26.08
N LYS A 143 -6.39 -9.99 27.23
CA LYS A 143 -6.34 -8.56 27.51
C LYS A 143 -4.89 -8.05 27.52
N ALA A 144 -3.99 -8.78 28.18
CA ALA A 144 -2.58 -8.44 28.23
C ALA A 144 -1.95 -8.43 26.83
N ARG A 145 -2.30 -9.42 26.00
CA ARG A 145 -1.87 -9.52 24.60
C ARG A 145 -2.38 -8.37 23.73
N HIS A 146 -3.65 -8.00 23.83
CA HIS A 146 -4.16 -6.80 23.13
C HIS A 146 -3.49 -5.50 23.61
N ALA A 147 -2.97 -5.51 24.84
CA ALA A 147 -2.22 -4.39 25.39
C ALA A 147 -0.71 -4.42 25.06
N ALA A 148 -0.21 -5.45 24.37
CA ALA A 148 1.23 -5.61 24.09
C ALA A 148 1.83 -4.37 23.41
N TRP A 149 1.12 -3.78 22.44
CA TRP A 149 1.54 -2.53 21.79
C TRP A 149 1.74 -1.37 22.79
N TYR A 150 0.80 -1.18 23.71
CA TYR A 150 0.90 -0.14 24.73
C TYR A 150 2.01 -0.46 25.73
N ALA A 151 2.18 -1.73 26.08
CA ALA A 151 3.26 -2.19 26.96
C ALA A 151 4.64 -1.90 26.36
N THR A 152 4.84 -2.17 25.07
CA THR A 152 6.09 -1.87 24.37
C THR A 152 6.36 -0.37 24.28
N LEU A 153 5.32 0.46 24.06
CA LEU A 153 5.47 1.91 24.02
C LEU A 153 5.89 2.50 25.37
N VAL A 154 5.36 1.98 26.48
CA VAL A 154 5.71 2.44 27.83
C VAL A 154 7.16 2.09 28.18
N LEU A 155 7.69 1.00 27.63
CA LEU A 155 9.09 0.60 27.79
C LEU A 155 10.03 1.22 26.77
N ALA A 156 9.52 1.86 25.72
CA ALA A 156 10.35 2.54 24.76
C ALA A 156 11.11 3.67 25.46
N ASP A 157 12.43 3.49 25.61
CA ASP A 157 13.31 4.50 26.18
C ASP A 157 13.57 5.60 25.14
N ILE A 158 12.61 6.51 25.04
CA ILE A 158 12.70 7.69 24.16
C ILE A 158 13.94 8.52 24.53
N GLN A 159 14.32 8.54 25.81
CA GLN A 159 15.48 9.30 26.28
C GLN A 159 16.77 8.67 25.75
N GLY A 160 16.94 7.36 25.88
CA GLY A 160 18.08 6.63 25.30
C GLY A 160 18.15 6.70 23.78
N ILE A 161 17.02 6.78 23.07
CA ILE A 161 17.00 7.03 21.62
C ILE A 161 17.52 8.43 21.29
N MET A 162 17.10 9.44 22.06
CA MET A 162 17.55 10.82 21.88
C MET A 162 19.04 11.00 22.22
N ASP A 163 19.54 10.27 23.22
CA ASP A 163 20.95 10.31 23.63
C ASP A 163 21.89 9.68 22.58
N ASN A 164 21.40 8.70 21.81
CA ASN A 164 22.13 8.08 20.70
C ASN A 164 21.96 8.80 19.36
N PHE A 165 21.22 9.92 19.32
CA PHE A 165 20.91 10.63 18.10
C PHE A 165 22.10 11.51 17.68
N ASN A 166 22.92 10.99 16.77
CA ASN A 166 24.11 11.69 16.30
C ASN A 166 23.73 12.88 15.40
N LEU A 167 24.68 13.81 15.21
CA LEU A 167 24.50 14.96 14.32
C LEU A 167 24.11 14.54 12.89
N VAL A 168 24.62 13.40 12.42
CA VAL A 168 24.30 12.84 11.09
C VAL A 168 22.84 12.39 11.01
N ASP A 169 22.31 11.78 12.08
CA ASP A 169 20.93 11.30 12.14
C ASP A 169 19.95 12.49 12.20
N ALA A 170 20.32 13.55 12.93
CA ALA A 170 19.59 14.81 12.93
C ALA A 170 19.57 15.49 11.56
N ALA A 171 20.72 15.55 10.88
CA ALA A 171 20.80 16.11 9.53
C ALA A 171 19.93 15.31 8.54
N ALA A 172 19.96 13.98 8.60
CA ALA A 172 19.15 13.11 7.76
C ALA A 172 17.64 13.22 8.07
N PHE A 173 17.26 13.42 9.33
CA PHE A 173 15.87 13.67 9.72
C PHE A 173 15.36 15.00 9.16
N VAL A 174 16.14 16.07 9.30
CA VAL A 174 15.82 17.38 8.71
C VAL A 174 15.76 17.30 7.19
N ALA A 175 16.65 16.54 6.55
CA ALA A 175 16.62 16.31 5.11
C ALA A 175 15.39 15.48 4.67
N SER A 176 14.91 14.56 5.50
CA SER A 176 13.78 13.67 5.14
C SER A 176 12.42 14.31 5.41
N ALA A 177 12.22 14.87 6.60
CA ALA A 177 10.96 15.49 7.01
C ALA A 177 10.96 17.01 6.80
N GLY A 178 12.06 17.68 7.18
CA GLY A 178 12.18 19.14 7.12
C GLY A 178 12.15 19.71 5.69
N VAL A 179 12.57 18.94 4.68
CA VAL A 179 12.51 19.36 3.27
C VAL A 179 11.09 19.67 2.81
N PHE A 180 10.07 18.97 3.29
CA PHE A 180 8.68 19.29 2.93
C PHE A 180 8.32 20.69 3.42
N PHE A 181 8.57 20.98 4.69
CA PHE A 181 8.30 22.30 5.29
C PHE A 181 9.15 23.40 4.67
N LEU A 182 10.45 23.15 4.44
CA LEU A 182 11.36 24.12 3.85
C LEU A 182 10.99 24.43 2.39
N ALA A 183 10.65 23.41 1.60
CA ALA A 183 10.20 23.61 0.22
C ALA A 183 8.91 24.44 0.17
N SER A 184 7.91 24.11 0.99
CA SER A 184 6.67 24.91 1.03
C SER A 184 6.87 26.32 1.57
N ALA A 185 7.79 26.52 2.53
CA ALA A 185 8.17 27.84 3.00
C ALA A 185 8.85 28.67 1.90
N LEU A 186 9.77 28.08 1.12
CA LEU A 186 10.41 28.71 -0.03
C LEU A 186 9.42 29.11 -1.13
N HIS A 187 8.32 28.37 -1.27
CA HIS A 187 7.23 28.67 -2.18
C HIS A 187 6.15 29.61 -1.59
N CYS A 188 6.27 30.02 -0.32
CA CYS A 188 5.28 30.81 0.42
C CYS A 188 3.88 30.17 0.50
N GLU A 189 3.79 28.85 0.43
CA GLU A 189 2.53 28.08 0.40
C GLU A 189 2.45 27.07 1.56
N LEU A 190 2.78 27.53 2.78
CA LEU A 190 2.84 26.67 3.97
C LEU A 190 1.48 26.08 4.38
N HIS A 191 0.39 26.75 3.98
CA HIS A 191 -0.98 26.34 4.30
C HIS A 191 -1.34 24.96 3.75
N HIS A 192 -0.77 24.54 2.62
CA HIS A 192 -1.03 23.21 2.05
C HIS A 192 -0.52 22.10 2.96
N ILE A 193 0.70 22.20 3.48
CA ILE A 193 1.25 21.19 4.39
C ILE A 193 0.44 21.12 5.68
N VAL A 194 0.16 22.27 6.31
CA VAL A 194 -0.54 22.28 7.59
C VAL A 194 -1.91 21.62 7.49
N LEU A 195 -2.62 21.83 6.39
CA LEU A 195 -3.98 21.33 6.20
C LEU A 195 -4.05 19.89 5.67
N SER A 196 -3.04 19.42 4.91
CA SER A 196 -3.08 18.11 4.23
C SER A 196 -2.09 17.08 4.75
N PHE A 197 -1.15 17.45 5.63
CA PHE A 197 -0.07 16.54 6.06
C PHE A 197 -0.60 15.32 6.82
N VAL A 198 -1.55 15.52 7.72
CA VAL A 198 -2.11 14.43 8.53
C VAL A 198 -2.85 13.42 7.65
N GLN A 199 -3.68 13.90 6.73
CA GLN A 199 -4.42 13.04 5.79
C GLN A 199 -3.45 12.32 4.84
N TYR A 200 -2.40 13.00 4.39
CA TYR A 200 -1.37 12.40 3.54
C TYR A 200 -0.63 11.26 4.26
N MET A 201 -0.21 11.47 5.51
CA MET A 201 0.48 10.44 6.31
C MET A 201 -0.43 9.24 6.59
N ALA A 202 -1.71 9.49 6.87
CA ALA A 202 -2.70 8.43 7.10
C ALA A 202 -2.95 7.57 5.85
N LEU A 203 -2.94 8.18 4.65
CA LEU A 203 -3.18 7.48 3.39
C LEU A 203 -1.92 6.88 2.75
N LEU A 204 -0.74 7.17 3.28
CA LEU A 204 0.53 6.73 2.73
C LEU A 204 0.63 5.20 2.56
N PRO A 205 0.21 4.36 3.52
CA PRO A 205 0.18 2.91 3.34
C PRO A 205 -0.73 2.48 2.17
N THR A 206 -1.87 3.13 2.00
CA THR A 206 -2.81 2.86 0.90
C THR A 206 -2.20 3.21 -0.45
N PHE A 207 -1.54 4.36 -0.56
CA PHE A 207 -0.91 4.79 -1.81
C PHE A 207 0.30 3.93 -2.20
N VAL A 208 1.14 3.57 -1.23
CA VAL A 208 2.39 2.84 -1.50
C VAL A 208 2.15 1.34 -1.69
N ASN A 209 1.27 0.74 -0.87
CA ASN A 209 1.10 -0.72 -0.87
C ASN A 209 -0.15 -1.14 -1.65
N ILE A 210 -1.31 -0.57 -1.36
CA ILE A 210 -2.59 -1.05 -1.90
C ILE A 210 -2.72 -0.67 -3.37
N LEU A 211 -2.58 0.61 -3.73
CA LEU A 211 -2.73 1.04 -5.12
C LEU A 211 -1.65 0.45 -6.03
N ASN A 212 -0.42 0.34 -5.54
CA ASN A 212 0.69 -0.23 -6.30
C ASN A 212 0.44 -1.72 -6.61
N THR A 213 0.07 -2.51 -5.59
CA THR A 213 -0.30 -3.92 -5.79
C THR A 213 -1.52 -4.06 -6.70
N TYR A 214 -2.55 -3.23 -6.50
CA TYR A 214 -3.74 -3.22 -7.36
C TYR A 214 -3.38 -2.92 -8.82
N SER A 215 -2.47 -1.98 -9.07
CA SER A 215 -2.00 -1.62 -10.41
C SER A 215 -1.31 -2.80 -11.11
N PHE A 216 -0.44 -3.53 -10.39
CA PHE A 216 0.23 -4.71 -10.94
C PHE A 216 -0.76 -5.85 -11.24
N CYS A 217 -1.73 -6.05 -10.37
CA CYS A 217 -2.77 -7.08 -10.53
C CYS A 217 -3.77 -6.76 -11.66
N ASN A 218 -4.03 -5.47 -11.92
CA ASN A 218 -5.02 -5.00 -12.89
C ASN A 218 -4.42 -4.42 -14.18
N LEU A 219 -3.19 -4.81 -14.54
CA LEU A 219 -2.51 -4.32 -15.75
C LEU A 219 -3.30 -4.52 -17.06
N HIS A 220 -4.23 -5.49 -17.08
CA HIS A 220 -5.13 -5.79 -18.19
C HIS A 220 -6.20 -4.71 -18.44
N ASP A 221 -6.40 -3.79 -17.50
CA ASP A 221 -7.42 -2.73 -17.54
C ASP A 221 -6.83 -1.33 -17.82
N LEU A 222 -5.57 -1.24 -18.26
CA LEU A 222 -4.92 0.00 -18.68
C LEU A 222 -5.34 0.41 -20.10
N SER A 223 -6.63 0.68 -20.31
CA SER A 223 -7.05 1.41 -21.51
C SER A 223 -6.86 2.90 -21.26
N TRP A 224 -5.73 3.44 -21.71
CA TRP A 224 -5.53 4.89 -21.72
C TRP A 224 -6.58 5.55 -22.63
N GLY A 225 -7.57 6.22 -22.01
CA GLY A 225 -8.36 7.29 -22.64
C GLY A 225 -9.14 6.98 -23.93
N THR A 226 -9.36 5.71 -24.29
CA THR A 226 -10.01 5.34 -25.57
C THR A 226 -11.10 4.26 -25.44
N LYS A 227 -11.50 3.89 -24.22
CA LYS A 227 -12.73 3.09 -24.00
C LYS A 227 -13.96 3.93 -24.35
N GLY A 228 -14.42 3.80 -25.59
CA GLY A 228 -15.62 4.47 -26.11
C GLY A 228 -15.48 5.03 -27.53
N LEU A 229 -14.27 5.10 -28.09
CA LEU A 229 -14.08 5.56 -29.48
C LEU A 229 -14.28 4.44 -30.51
N GLU A 230 -14.23 3.17 -30.10
CA GLU A 230 -14.46 2.04 -31.01
C GLU A 230 -15.94 1.81 -31.34
N SER A 231 -16.85 2.54 -30.68
CA SER A 231 -18.28 2.57 -31.01
C SER A 231 -18.71 3.85 -31.74
N SER A 232 -17.78 4.62 -32.31
CA SER A 232 -18.17 5.56 -33.36
C SER A 232 -18.43 4.74 -34.62
N ASP A 233 -19.71 4.63 -35.00
CA ASP A 233 -20.18 4.13 -36.29
C ASP A 233 -19.21 4.54 -37.41
N GLY A 234 -18.30 3.63 -37.74
CA GLY A 234 -17.39 3.83 -38.84
C GLY A 234 -18.23 4.00 -40.09
N HIS A 235 -18.05 5.12 -40.80
CA HIS A 235 -18.58 5.33 -42.14
C HIS A 235 -18.01 4.27 -43.10
N GLY A 236 -18.53 3.05 -43.02
CA GLY A 236 -18.45 2.05 -44.05
C GLY A 236 -19.27 2.51 -45.26
N PRO A 237 -18.89 2.11 -46.49
CA PRO A 237 -19.52 2.61 -47.70
C PRO A 237 -21.04 2.37 -47.64
N LYS A 238 -21.81 3.44 -47.83
CA LYS A 238 -23.28 3.39 -47.94
C LYS A 238 -23.65 2.21 -48.85
N ALA A 239 -24.50 1.33 -48.34
CA ALA A 239 -25.12 0.29 -49.13
C ALA A 239 -25.86 0.96 -50.30
N GLY A 240 -25.18 0.99 -51.45
CA GLY A 240 -25.81 1.32 -52.71
C GLY A 240 -26.90 0.29 -52.95
N GLY A 241 -28.14 0.76 -53.02
CA GLY A 241 -29.26 -0.04 -53.48
C GLY A 241 -28.97 -0.54 -54.89
N GLY A 242 -28.53 -1.78 -54.98
CA GLY A 242 -28.30 -2.48 -56.24
C GLY A 242 -28.86 -3.88 -56.11
N LYS A 243 -29.79 -4.24 -57.00
CA LYS A 243 -30.26 -5.62 -57.17
C LYS A 243 -29.06 -6.54 -57.41
N GLY A 244 -28.65 -7.29 -56.39
CA GLY A 244 -27.58 -8.29 -56.45
C GLY A 244 -28.09 -9.66 -56.03
N ASN A 245 -27.60 -10.71 -56.67
CA ASN A 245 -28.03 -12.09 -56.42
C ASN A 245 -27.75 -12.52 -54.98
N PHE A 246 -28.58 -13.43 -54.44
CA PHE A 246 -28.48 -13.99 -53.08
C PHE A 246 -27.06 -14.51 -52.73
N LYS A 247 -26.30 -14.99 -53.72
CA LYS A 247 -24.91 -15.44 -53.55
C LYS A 247 -23.96 -14.32 -53.06
N ASP A 248 -24.09 -13.11 -53.59
CA ASP A 248 -23.19 -11.99 -53.26
C ASP A 248 -23.43 -11.46 -51.83
N ALA A 249 -24.68 -11.57 -51.34
CA ALA A 249 -25.03 -11.22 -49.97
C ALA A 249 -24.52 -12.26 -48.96
N VAL A 250 -24.55 -13.54 -49.32
CA VAL A 250 -24.00 -14.63 -48.51
C VAL A 250 -22.47 -14.53 -48.42
N GLU A 251 -21.79 -14.23 -49.53
CA GLU A 251 -20.34 -14.04 -49.54
C GLU A 251 -19.89 -12.83 -48.72
N LYS A 252 -20.63 -11.71 -48.76
CA LYS A 252 -20.36 -10.55 -47.89
C LYS A 252 -20.53 -10.87 -46.41
N LYS A 253 -21.57 -11.62 -46.01
CA LYS A 253 -21.73 -12.07 -44.62
C LYS A 253 -20.61 -13.02 -44.17
N LYS A 254 -20.23 -13.97 -45.03
CA LYS A 254 -19.10 -14.89 -44.76
C LYS A 254 -17.77 -14.13 -44.59
N ALA A 255 -17.55 -13.10 -45.40
CA ALA A 255 -16.38 -12.24 -45.30
C ALA A 255 -16.39 -11.40 -44.00
N GLU A 256 -17.55 -10.90 -43.57
CA GLU A 256 -17.69 -10.15 -42.32
C GLU A 256 -17.50 -11.06 -41.09
N GLU A 257 -18.07 -12.27 -41.10
CA GLU A 257 -17.85 -13.29 -40.07
C GLU A 257 -16.38 -13.72 -40.01
N ALA A 258 -15.73 -13.89 -41.16
CA ALA A 258 -14.30 -14.18 -41.22
C ALA A 258 -13.44 -13.02 -40.68
N ARG A 259 -13.86 -11.77 -40.87
CA ARG A 259 -13.18 -10.60 -40.31
C ARG A 259 -13.33 -10.55 -38.79
N LYS A 260 -14.54 -10.73 -38.27
CA LYS A 260 -14.81 -10.82 -36.82
C LYS A 260 -14.08 -11.98 -36.16
N ALA A 261 -13.98 -13.13 -36.84
CA ALA A 261 -13.21 -14.27 -36.35
C ALA A 261 -11.70 -14.00 -36.30
N LYS A 262 -11.15 -13.25 -37.27
CA LYS A 262 -9.75 -12.79 -37.24
C LYS A 262 -9.51 -11.77 -36.13
N GLU A 263 -10.40 -10.79 -35.98
CA GLU A 263 -10.34 -9.79 -34.91
C GLU A 263 -10.43 -10.45 -33.52
N ALA A 264 -11.32 -11.44 -33.34
CA ALA A 264 -11.44 -12.20 -32.10
C ALA A 264 -10.18 -13.02 -31.77
N LYS A 265 -9.55 -13.66 -32.78
CA LYS A 265 -8.28 -14.38 -32.59
C LYS A 265 -7.15 -13.44 -32.17
N ILE A 266 -7.03 -12.28 -32.80
CA ILE A 266 -6.01 -11.28 -32.43
C ILE A 266 -6.24 -10.80 -30.99
N LYS A 267 -7.50 -10.58 -30.60
CA LYS A 267 -7.85 -10.17 -29.23
C LYS A 267 -7.50 -11.24 -28.20
N ASP A 268 -7.79 -12.50 -28.48
CA ASP A 268 -7.49 -13.65 -27.62
C ASP A 268 -5.96 -13.87 -27.48
N GLU A 269 -5.21 -13.78 -28.58
CA GLU A 269 -3.74 -13.84 -28.56
C GLU A 269 -3.13 -12.68 -27.73
N MET A 270 -3.67 -11.48 -27.90
CA MET A 270 -3.24 -10.30 -27.15
C MET A 270 -3.56 -10.43 -25.65
N GLU A 271 -4.75 -10.91 -25.29
CA GLU A 271 -5.16 -11.16 -23.91
C GLU A 271 -4.29 -12.23 -23.25
N GLY A 272 -3.97 -13.32 -23.96
CA GLY A 272 -3.02 -14.33 -23.52
C GLY A 272 -1.59 -13.79 -23.31
N ALA A 273 -1.11 -12.91 -24.20
CA ALA A 273 0.19 -12.25 -24.04
C ALA A 273 0.22 -11.33 -22.81
N PHE A 274 -0.85 -10.57 -22.56
CA PHE A 274 -0.98 -9.72 -21.37
C PHE A 274 -1.04 -10.52 -20.07
N GLN A 275 -1.78 -11.64 -20.05
CA GLN A 275 -1.83 -12.51 -18.88
C GLN A 275 -0.43 -13.05 -18.53
N ARG A 276 0.33 -13.50 -19.53
CA ARG A 276 1.72 -13.96 -19.34
C ARG A 276 2.65 -12.85 -18.88
N PHE A 277 2.53 -11.66 -19.46
CA PHE A 277 3.29 -10.49 -19.04
C PHE A 277 3.02 -10.13 -17.58
N ARG A 278 1.74 -10.05 -17.18
CA ARG A 278 1.34 -9.74 -15.79
C ARG A 278 1.93 -10.75 -14.81
N SER A 279 1.77 -12.04 -15.08
CA SER A 279 2.30 -13.08 -14.19
C SER A 279 3.83 -13.04 -14.13
N THR A 280 4.51 -12.80 -15.24
CA THR A 280 5.98 -12.68 -15.28
C THR A 280 6.46 -11.46 -14.51
N LEU A 281 5.79 -10.32 -14.66
CA LEU A 281 6.09 -9.08 -13.94
C LEU A 281 5.89 -9.26 -12.44
N LEU A 282 4.81 -9.89 -12.02
CA LEU A 282 4.53 -10.14 -10.61
C LEU A 282 5.53 -11.12 -9.99
N ILE A 283 5.87 -12.21 -10.70
CA ILE A 283 6.90 -13.16 -10.26
C ILE A 283 8.27 -12.46 -10.18
N PHE A 284 8.62 -11.66 -11.18
CA PHE A 284 9.86 -10.88 -11.17
C PHE A 284 9.91 -9.92 -9.97
N TRP A 285 8.82 -9.17 -9.72
CA TRP A 285 8.72 -8.28 -8.58
C TRP A 285 8.84 -9.04 -7.25
N LEU A 286 8.17 -10.18 -7.10
CA LEU A 286 8.28 -11.03 -5.91
C LEU A 286 9.71 -11.54 -5.71
N LEU A 287 10.35 -12.05 -6.76
CA LEU A 287 11.74 -12.56 -6.70
C LEU A 287 12.74 -11.45 -6.39
N CYS A 288 12.55 -10.25 -6.94
CA CYS A 288 13.40 -9.09 -6.63
C CYS A 288 13.25 -8.66 -5.17
N ASN A 289 12.03 -8.61 -4.62
CA ASN A 289 11.82 -8.30 -3.21
C ASN A 289 12.36 -9.40 -2.29
N LEU A 290 12.22 -10.67 -2.67
CA LEU A 290 12.77 -11.80 -1.91
C LEU A 290 14.30 -11.77 -1.91
N GLY A 291 14.93 -11.54 -3.07
CA GLY A 291 16.38 -11.40 -3.18
C GLY A 291 16.90 -10.18 -2.42
N PHE A 292 16.14 -9.09 -2.41
CA PHE A 292 16.45 -7.91 -1.60
C PHE A 292 16.37 -8.20 -0.09
N ALA A 293 15.31 -8.86 0.36
CA ALA A 293 15.17 -9.30 1.76
C ALA A 293 16.31 -10.25 2.18
N TYR A 294 16.65 -11.22 1.33
CA TYR A 294 17.79 -12.11 1.56
C TYR A 294 19.11 -11.33 1.68
N THR A 295 19.32 -10.35 0.81
CA THR A 295 20.53 -9.50 0.84
C THR A 295 20.61 -8.70 2.14
N ILE A 296 19.49 -8.18 2.64
CA ILE A 296 19.43 -7.51 3.94
C ILE A 296 19.80 -8.49 5.05
N ILE A 297 19.18 -9.67 5.08
CA ILE A 297 19.45 -10.67 6.13
C ILE A 297 20.93 -11.09 6.13
N VAL A 298 21.53 -11.32 4.96
CA VAL A 298 22.93 -11.75 4.85
C VAL A 298 23.93 -10.64 5.14
N LEU A 299 23.67 -9.41 4.66
CA LEU A 299 24.59 -8.29 4.84
C LEU A 299 24.46 -7.59 6.20
N ASP A 300 23.32 -7.74 6.89
CA ASP A 300 23.02 -7.10 8.19
C ASP A 300 23.25 -8.04 9.39
N VAL A 301 23.94 -9.17 9.21
CA VAL A 301 24.47 -9.97 10.32
C VAL A 301 25.70 -9.25 10.88
N ASN A 302 25.49 -8.32 11.80
CA ASN A 302 26.54 -7.91 12.73
C ASN A 302 26.61 -8.94 13.87
N GLU A 303 27.57 -9.87 13.80
CA GLU A 303 27.88 -10.84 14.86
C GLU A 303 28.15 -10.19 16.24
N ALA A 304 28.47 -8.89 16.28
CA ALA A 304 28.89 -8.20 17.49
C ALA A 304 27.75 -7.69 18.39
N THR A 305 26.52 -7.52 17.89
CA THR A 305 25.42 -6.87 18.65
C THR A 305 24.07 -7.59 18.61
N GLY A 306 23.91 -8.65 17.81
CA GLY A 306 22.67 -9.44 17.76
C GLY A 306 21.43 -8.70 17.23
N GLN A 307 21.53 -7.41 16.88
CA GLN A 307 20.45 -6.62 16.31
C GLN A 307 20.41 -6.75 14.80
N GLN A 308 19.40 -7.45 14.29
CA GLN A 308 19.13 -7.57 12.85
C GLN A 308 18.31 -6.36 12.35
N GLY A 309 18.66 -5.79 11.19
CA GLY A 309 17.84 -4.81 10.48
C GLY A 309 18.20 -3.32 10.69
N LEU A 310 19.11 -3.00 11.62
CA LEU A 310 19.44 -1.61 11.93
C LEU A 310 20.29 -0.95 10.84
N ALA A 311 21.23 -1.67 10.22
CA ALA A 311 22.04 -1.08 9.16
C ALA A 311 21.21 -0.84 7.90
N TYR A 312 20.29 -1.75 7.58
CA TYR A 312 19.33 -1.54 6.50
C TYR A 312 18.44 -0.32 6.73
N LEU A 313 17.87 -0.18 7.92
CA LEU A 313 17.01 0.97 8.24
C LEU A 313 17.78 2.29 8.12
N LYS A 314 19.04 2.33 8.59
CA LYS A 314 19.94 3.50 8.42
C LYS A 314 20.25 3.78 6.95
N PHE A 315 20.55 2.74 6.16
CA PHE A 315 20.81 2.88 4.73
C PHE A 315 19.58 3.43 3.98
N LEU A 316 18.40 2.89 4.24
CA LEU A 316 17.14 3.37 3.67
C LEU A 316 16.92 4.84 4.04
N PHE A 317 17.10 5.18 5.31
CA PHE A 317 16.92 6.53 5.82
C PHE A 317 17.87 7.55 5.15
N TYR A 318 19.16 7.23 5.04
CA TYR A 318 20.12 8.10 4.36
C TYR A 318 19.87 8.21 2.86
N THR A 319 19.46 7.12 2.21
CA THR A 319 19.10 7.14 0.78
C THR A 319 17.93 8.09 0.54
N VAL A 320 16.86 7.97 1.33
CA VAL A 320 15.70 8.87 1.24
C VAL A 320 16.10 10.33 1.50
N ALA A 321 16.97 10.58 2.49
CA ALA A 321 17.50 11.92 2.77
C ALA A 321 18.23 12.52 1.55
N VAL A 322 19.08 11.74 0.87
CA VAL A 322 19.80 12.17 -0.34
C VAL A 322 18.84 12.50 -1.48
N PHE A 323 17.85 11.63 -1.76
CA PHE A 323 16.85 11.89 -2.80
C PHE A 323 16.03 13.15 -2.51
N ASN A 324 15.64 13.36 -1.24
CA ASN A 324 14.92 14.56 -0.83
C ASN A 324 15.78 15.84 -0.97
N LEU A 325 17.08 15.76 -0.69
CA LEU A 325 18.00 16.87 -0.90
C LEU A 325 18.12 17.24 -2.38
N VAL A 326 18.24 16.24 -3.26
CA VAL A 326 18.27 16.46 -4.72
C VAL A 326 16.97 17.13 -5.19
N ARG A 327 15.83 16.69 -4.66
CA ARG A 327 14.53 17.31 -4.95
C ARG A 327 14.48 18.77 -4.50
N LEU A 328 14.95 19.06 -3.27
CA LEU A 328 15.01 20.43 -2.74
C LEU A 328 15.88 21.32 -3.61
N MET A 329 17.07 20.85 -4.01
CA MET A 329 17.95 21.58 -4.93
C MET A 329 17.23 21.90 -6.24
N GLY A 330 16.50 20.94 -6.81
CA GLY A 330 15.68 21.15 -8.00
C GLY A 330 14.62 22.24 -7.80
N SER A 331 13.89 22.23 -6.68
CA SER A 331 12.90 23.25 -6.33
C SER A 331 13.52 24.64 -6.18
N ILE A 332 14.68 24.75 -5.51
CA ILE A 332 15.41 26.01 -5.36
C ILE A 332 15.87 26.54 -6.72
N LEU A 333 16.46 25.69 -7.57
CA LEU A 333 16.89 26.06 -8.92
C LEU A 333 15.70 26.54 -9.77
N PHE A 334 14.54 25.88 -9.66
CA PHE A 334 13.31 26.30 -10.34
C PHE A 334 12.85 27.69 -9.90
N LEU A 335 12.88 27.98 -8.59
CA LEU A 335 12.53 29.30 -8.05
C LEU A 335 13.46 30.39 -8.58
N PHE A 336 14.78 30.14 -8.59
CA PHE A 336 15.75 31.09 -9.14
C PHE A 336 15.56 31.33 -10.64
N SER A 337 15.34 30.27 -11.43
CA SER A 337 15.05 30.38 -12.87
C SER A 337 13.76 31.18 -13.12
N SER A 338 12.70 30.87 -12.37
CA SER A 338 11.40 31.52 -12.47
C SER A 338 11.44 33.00 -12.05
N PHE A 339 12.23 33.35 -11.03
CA PHE A 339 12.43 34.72 -10.60
C PHE A 339 13.17 35.55 -11.65
N LYS A 340 14.23 35.00 -12.26
CA LYS A 340 14.93 35.63 -13.40
C LYS A 340 14.01 35.84 -14.60
N LEU A 341 13.16 34.85 -14.92
CA LEU A 341 12.15 34.94 -16.00
C LEU A 341 11.09 36.01 -15.73
N LYS A 342 10.62 36.17 -14.48
CA LYS A 342 9.67 37.22 -14.10
C LYS A 342 10.28 38.62 -14.22
N ILE A 343 11.53 38.82 -13.77
CA ILE A 343 12.25 40.10 -13.92
C ILE A 343 12.44 40.42 -15.41
N PHE A 344 12.92 39.46 -16.21
CA PHE A 344 13.16 39.66 -17.64
C PHE A 344 11.86 39.98 -18.41
N ARG A 345 10.74 39.30 -18.12
CA ARG A 345 9.42 39.63 -18.69
C ARG A 345 8.92 41.01 -18.24
N CYS A 346 9.18 41.41 -17.00
CA CYS A 346 8.82 42.75 -16.51
C CYS A 346 9.58 43.84 -17.27
N CYS A 347 10.88 43.66 -17.48
CA CYS A 347 11.72 44.59 -18.25
C CYS A 347 11.32 44.67 -19.74
N ILE A 348 10.98 43.54 -20.37
CA ILE A 348 10.49 43.51 -21.77
C ILE A 348 9.11 44.17 -21.90
N ARG A 349 8.23 43.96 -20.92
CA ARG A 349 6.89 44.56 -20.93
C ARG A 349 6.96 46.07 -20.74
N GLY A 350 7.84 46.56 -19.87
CA GLY A 350 8.10 48.00 -19.69
C GLY A 350 8.60 48.67 -20.97
N THR A 351 9.55 48.05 -21.68
CA THR A 351 10.08 48.58 -22.95
C THR A 351 9.06 48.55 -24.09
N MET A 352 8.15 47.57 -24.12
CA MET A 352 7.03 47.55 -25.08
C MET A 352 6.00 48.65 -24.80
N GLU A 353 5.66 48.89 -23.52
CA GLU A 353 4.73 49.97 -23.15
C GLU A 353 5.27 51.37 -23.48
N GLU A 354 6.58 51.60 -23.27
CA GLU A 354 7.23 52.84 -23.68
C GLU A 354 7.16 53.05 -25.20
N ARG A 355 7.37 52.00 -25.99
CA ARG A 355 7.24 52.06 -27.47
C ARG A 355 5.81 52.37 -27.92
N ILE A 356 4.79 51.83 -27.24
CA ILE A 356 3.38 52.12 -27.52
C ILE A 356 3.05 53.58 -27.17
N ARG A 357 3.47 54.07 -26.00
CA ARG A 357 3.29 55.48 -25.61
C ARG A 357 3.99 56.44 -26.57
N ALA A 358 5.20 56.10 -27.04
CA ALA A 358 5.92 56.88 -28.03
C ALA A 358 5.19 56.94 -29.38
N LYS A 359 4.60 55.83 -29.84
CA LYS A 359 3.76 55.79 -31.06
C LYS A 359 2.48 56.60 -30.90
N ALA A 360 1.81 56.53 -29.75
CA ALA A 360 0.61 57.32 -29.45
C ALA A 360 0.92 58.83 -29.46
N LYS A 361 2.03 59.24 -28.83
CA LYS A 361 2.48 60.64 -28.81
C LYS A 361 2.84 61.19 -30.20
N ARG A 362 3.42 60.35 -31.07
CA ARG A 362 3.67 60.73 -32.48
C ARG A 362 2.36 60.92 -33.28
N ARG A 363 1.37 60.04 -33.06
CA ARG A 363 0.04 60.17 -33.69
C ARG A 363 -0.73 61.40 -33.24
N SER A 364 -0.56 61.86 -32.00
CA SER A 364 -1.20 63.09 -31.52
C SER A 364 -0.51 64.36 -32.04
N GLN A 365 0.79 64.32 -32.36
CA GLN A 365 1.53 65.48 -32.88
C GLN A 365 1.33 65.71 -34.38
N HIS A 366 1.00 64.66 -35.15
CA HIS A 366 0.62 64.76 -36.55
C HIS A 366 -0.73 64.05 -36.78
N PRO A 367 -1.87 64.74 -36.57
CA PRO A 367 -3.16 64.18 -36.94
C PRO A 367 -3.18 63.94 -38.46
N PRO A 368 -3.74 62.82 -38.94
CA PRO A 368 -3.88 62.59 -40.37
C PRO A 368 -4.73 63.72 -40.96
N GLY A 369 -4.15 64.48 -41.89
CA GLY A 369 -4.85 65.52 -42.62
C GLY A 369 -6.09 64.93 -43.29
N HIS A 370 -7.23 65.61 -43.13
CA HIS A 370 -8.44 65.34 -43.89
C HIS A 370 -8.11 65.48 -45.38
N ILE A 371 -8.18 64.36 -46.09
CA ILE A 371 -8.23 64.35 -47.56
C ILE A 371 -9.69 64.66 -47.90
N VAL A 372 -9.91 65.82 -48.52
CA VAL A 372 -11.15 66.19 -49.24
C VAL A 372 -11.06 65.65 -50.65
#